data_AF-A0A954HWG5-F1
#
_entry.id   AF-A0A954HWG5-F1
#
_cell.length_a   1.000
_cell.length_b   1.000
_cell.length_c   1.000
_cell.angle_alpha   90.00
_cell.angle_beta   90.00
_cell.angle_gamma   90.00
#
_symmetry.space_group_name_H-M   'P 1'
#
loop_
_entity.id
_entity.type
_entity.pdbx_description
1 polymer ?
#
loop_
_entity_poly.entity_id
_entity_poly.type
_entity_poly.pdbx_seq_one_letter_code
_entity_poly.pdbx_strand_id
1 'polypeptide(L)'
;MEPSQNGNSRGWSVVWWFWIVLIVGLPWPLLETSLLDHWDQADLRAAFPFAAAGGTLLLHWFSAARSSNRLRCLAVVGWMTAIVVPCLCWEGLYRWAVVQALMLLMRVFVAGLWIATGLTLVLIGLTIRSGRLRWRPWVPSALKCGLSSLLLLTALECAAVLLQPPPTADITFPENLLPADDDSFHIAAVGGSTMKGFPYDGWFGPTEVAALQLRHQFPECRIVLENLAETGLDLQLALKELNQLKHKPDVIVVYSGHNEFFHSLESLGVLRRATWKRADQWLAYSPLFRLLHERTALFFVSSIDVVFPQGLCGNKLAPDFVLKDRLDRYRLRLERLFRWAQRNTIRVVFCVPAADEADFCPNVSVASSDHPALAAELTDQWTGLLSLQAAGRHSEALEKCRDLLAREPQLAEFHFQAGRCQRSLGEPGAARNHFREAVNLDQLPIRATEDYRNAGRSAAAQFGIPVVDSETILRDNSPDGLLSKHHFLDGVHPKLQAAYLIGNGIAEAVISTGCPEDARDAVIGELLTFDECLKKQNITAEVLAAAYGKIALVLEQYSKLCSHHRSGRTEDAARFHQLAADLKTGRIRPGENGTESLPDEPLVHPHEKP
;
A
#
# COMPACT_ATOMS: atom_id res chain seq x y z
N MET A 1 -34.30 -34.81 65.86
CA MET A 1 -35.56 -34.46 65.17
C MET A 1 -35.34 -33.13 64.44
N GLU A 2 -35.29 -33.17 63.11
CA GLU A 2 -35.60 -32.06 62.19
C GLU A 2 -37.09 -31.65 62.30
N PRO A 3 -37.63 -30.59 61.61
CA PRO A 3 -37.13 -29.77 60.46
C PRO A 3 -37.25 -28.23 60.71
N SER A 4 -36.97 -27.22 59.85
CA SER A 4 -37.11 -27.09 58.39
C SER A 4 -36.32 -25.90 57.76
N GLN A 5 -35.72 -26.20 56.60
CA GLN A 5 -35.74 -25.53 55.28
C GLN A 5 -35.34 -24.05 55.02
N ASN A 6 -34.21 -23.93 54.30
CA ASN A 6 -34.00 -23.32 52.96
C ASN A 6 -34.47 -21.90 52.64
N GLY A 7 -33.51 -21.08 52.19
CA GLY A 7 -33.79 -20.04 51.20
C GLY A 7 -32.72 -18.97 51.00
N ASN A 8 -31.59 -19.28 50.37
CA ASN A 8 -30.82 -18.24 49.67
C ASN A 8 -29.87 -18.80 48.58
N SER A 9 -30.44 -19.27 47.48
CA SER A 9 -29.70 -19.56 46.25
C SER A 9 -30.56 -19.28 45.01
N ARG A 10 -30.87 -18.01 44.74
CA ARG A 10 -31.56 -17.61 43.50
C ARG A 10 -30.96 -16.39 42.78
N GLY A 11 -29.73 -15.99 43.11
CA GLY A 11 -29.05 -14.87 42.44
C GLY A 11 -28.12 -15.25 41.28
N TRP A 12 -27.66 -16.51 41.22
CA TRP A 12 -26.51 -16.88 40.39
C TRP A 12 -26.84 -17.61 39.08
N SER A 13 -28.09 -18.03 38.84
CA SER A 13 -28.46 -18.77 37.62
C SER A 13 -28.86 -17.88 36.43
N VAL A 14 -29.27 -16.63 36.65
CA VAL A 14 -29.73 -15.73 35.56
C VAL A 14 -28.55 -15.15 34.77
N VAL A 15 -27.41 -14.90 35.43
CA VAL A 15 -26.20 -14.38 34.78
C VAL A 15 -25.62 -15.41 33.80
N TRP A 16 -25.68 -16.70 34.12
CA TRP A 16 -25.20 -17.77 33.24
C TRP A 16 -26.12 -18.01 32.03
N TRP A 17 -27.44 -17.91 32.18
CA TRP A 17 -28.37 -17.99 31.05
C TRP A 17 -28.23 -16.81 30.07
N PHE A 18 -27.92 -15.62 30.58
CA PHE A 18 -27.70 -14.42 29.76
C PHE A 18 -26.49 -14.56 28.82
N TRP A 19 -25.41 -15.20 29.27
CA TRP A 19 -24.23 -15.46 28.43
C TRP A 19 -24.43 -16.60 27.43
N ILE A 20 -25.19 -17.65 27.78
CA ILE A 20 -25.45 -18.79 26.87
C ILE A 20 -26.33 -18.38 25.69
N VAL A 21 -27.34 -17.53 25.90
CA VAL A 21 -28.19 -17.01 24.80
C VAL A 21 -27.41 -16.07 23.86
N LEU A 22 -26.44 -15.33 24.39
CA LEU A 22 -25.59 -14.42 23.61
C LEU A 22 -24.51 -15.14 22.78
N ILE A 23 -24.09 -16.34 23.22
CA ILE A 23 -23.06 -17.15 22.56
C ILE A 23 -23.66 -18.17 21.57
N VAL A 24 -24.88 -18.66 21.81
CA VAL A 24 -25.51 -19.73 21.00
C VAL A 24 -26.54 -19.19 19.98
N GLY A 25 -26.97 -17.93 20.11
CA GLY A 25 -28.06 -17.34 19.32
C GLY A 25 -27.65 -16.72 17.96
N LEU A 26 -26.75 -17.34 17.20
CA LEU A 26 -26.54 -16.98 15.79
C LEU A 26 -26.86 -18.19 14.88
N PRO A 27 -27.65 -17.94 13.83
CA PRO A 27 -27.23 -18.35 12.50
C PRO A 27 -27.03 -17.14 11.57
N TRP A 28 -26.11 -17.39 10.65
CA TRP A 28 -25.47 -16.60 9.59
C TRP A 28 -26.46 -16.21 8.43
N PRO A 29 -26.00 -15.86 7.21
CA PRO A 29 -26.08 -14.59 6.49
C PRO A 29 -27.10 -14.60 5.30
N LEU A 30 -28.04 -13.68 5.19
CA LEU A 30 -28.93 -13.66 4.00
C LEU A 30 -29.43 -12.28 3.59
N LEU A 31 -28.61 -11.23 3.71
CA LEU A 31 -28.93 -9.94 3.12
C LEU A 31 -27.79 -9.46 2.24
N GLU A 32 -28.09 -9.45 0.95
CA GLU A 32 -27.25 -8.95 -0.14
C GLU A 32 -26.77 -7.51 0.14
N THR A 33 -25.51 -7.29 -0.22
CA THR A 33 -24.67 -6.12 0.03
C THR A 33 -25.04 -4.86 -0.76
N SER A 34 -26.22 -4.77 -1.39
CA SER A 34 -26.50 -3.73 -2.40
C SER A 34 -27.46 -2.61 -1.98
N LEU A 35 -27.95 -2.59 -0.73
CA LEU A 35 -28.98 -1.63 -0.29
C LEU A 35 -28.51 -0.55 0.70
N LEU A 36 -27.23 -0.54 1.09
CA LEU A 36 -26.75 0.28 2.22
C LEU A 36 -25.73 1.37 1.87
N ASP A 37 -25.38 1.58 0.61
CA ASP A 37 -24.33 2.53 0.20
C ASP A 37 -24.73 4.02 0.23
N HIS A 38 -25.96 4.38 0.61
CA HIS A 38 -26.50 5.74 0.40
C HIS A 38 -27.15 6.37 1.65
N TRP A 39 -26.44 6.42 2.79
CA TRP A 39 -26.92 7.14 3.97
C TRP A 39 -25.99 8.31 4.30
N ASP A 40 -26.49 9.53 4.08
CA ASP A 40 -25.75 10.79 4.19
C ASP A 40 -26.09 11.52 5.50
N GLN A 41 -25.32 12.57 5.86
CA GLN A 41 -25.44 13.29 7.15
C GLN A 41 -26.84 13.84 7.51
N ALA A 42 -27.80 13.83 6.58
CA ALA A 42 -29.17 14.26 6.78
C ALA A 42 -29.94 13.40 7.81
N ASP A 43 -29.60 12.12 7.95
CA ASP A 43 -30.34 11.18 8.81
C ASP A 43 -30.08 11.36 10.31
N LEU A 44 -28.96 12.00 10.68
CA LEU A 44 -28.66 12.40 12.06
C LEU A 44 -29.72 13.37 12.62
N ARG A 45 -30.28 14.24 11.77
CA ARG A 45 -31.33 15.19 12.17
C ARG A 45 -32.69 14.51 12.30
N ALA A 46 -32.91 13.40 11.60
CA ALA A 46 -34.15 12.63 11.67
C ALA A 46 -34.19 11.68 12.88
N ALA A 47 -33.04 11.20 13.37
CA ALA A 47 -32.94 10.31 14.53
C ALA A 47 -33.02 11.03 15.89
N PHE A 48 -32.57 12.28 15.95
CA PHE A 48 -32.54 13.09 17.18
C PHE A 48 -33.91 13.26 17.87
N PRO A 49 -35.04 13.51 17.15
CA PRO A 49 -36.36 13.60 17.74
C PRO A 49 -36.83 12.30 18.39
N PHE A 50 -36.47 11.13 17.82
CA PHE A 50 -36.85 9.83 18.37
C PHE A 50 -36.04 9.49 19.64
N ALA A 51 -34.74 9.81 19.66
CA ALA A 51 -33.92 9.67 20.86
C ALA A 51 -34.38 10.61 21.99
N ALA A 52 -34.76 11.85 21.65
CA ALA A 52 -35.31 12.82 22.61
C ALA A 52 -36.69 12.39 23.14
N ALA A 53 -37.59 11.88 22.28
CA ALA A 53 -38.90 11.37 22.68
C ALA A 53 -38.78 10.14 23.58
N GLY A 54 -37.87 9.21 23.25
CA GLY A 54 -37.55 8.03 24.07
C GLY A 54 -36.98 8.42 25.44
N GLY A 55 -36.05 9.38 25.49
CA GLY A 55 -35.49 9.89 26.74
C GLY A 55 -36.54 10.56 27.65
N THR A 56 -37.51 11.27 27.07
CA THR A 56 -38.57 11.98 27.80
C THR A 56 -39.60 11.01 28.40
N LEU A 57 -40.02 10.00 27.66
CA LEU A 57 -40.90 8.91 28.13
C LEU A 57 -40.26 8.11 29.28
N LEU A 58 -38.95 7.89 29.21
CA LEU A 58 -38.19 7.15 30.23
C LEU A 58 -37.97 7.96 31.51
N LEU A 59 -37.71 9.27 31.44
CA LEU A 59 -37.67 10.15 32.61
C LEU A 59 -39.03 10.20 33.33
N HIS A 60 -40.13 10.18 32.57
CA HIS A 60 -41.48 10.11 33.12
C HIS A 60 -41.70 8.79 33.90
N TRP A 61 -41.29 7.66 33.32
CA TRP A 61 -41.33 6.34 33.98
C TRP A 61 -40.41 6.23 35.20
N PHE A 62 -39.21 6.83 35.16
CA PHE A 62 -38.28 6.84 36.29
C PHE A 62 -38.83 7.65 37.47
N SER A 63 -39.53 8.76 37.19
CA SER A 63 -40.17 9.59 38.21
C SER A 63 -41.41 8.92 38.84
N ALA A 64 -42.11 8.08 38.07
CA ALA A 64 -43.28 7.32 38.52
C ALA A 64 -42.93 6.07 39.36
N ALA A 65 -41.70 5.54 39.24
CA ALA A 65 -41.27 4.32 39.91
C ALA A 65 -40.84 4.53 41.38
N ARG A 66 -41.75 5.01 42.23
CA ARG A 66 -41.58 4.94 43.69
C ARG A 66 -41.97 3.55 44.19
N SER A 67 -41.00 2.64 44.36
CA SER A 67 -40.91 1.69 45.51
C SER A 67 -40.33 0.28 45.25
N SER A 68 -39.86 -0.12 44.06
CA SER A 68 -39.17 -1.42 43.95
C SER A 68 -37.88 -1.39 43.14
N ASN A 69 -36.82 -2.00 43.71
CA ASN A 69 -35.51 -2.17 43.06
C ASN A 69 -35.61 -2.96 41.74
N ARG A 70 -36.65 -3.77 41.55
CA ARG A 70 -36.87 -4.53 40.30
C ARG A 70 -37.26 -3.63 39.13
N LEU A 71 -38.07 -2.61 39.36
CA LEU A 71 -38.45 -1.63 38.34
C LEU A 71 -37.28 -0.73 37.94
N ARG A 72 -36.36 -0.43 38.86
CA ARG A 72 -35.09 0.27 38.54
C ARG A 72 -34.15 -0.59 37.70
N CYS A 73 -34.02 -1.88 38.01
CA CYS A 73 -33.23 -2.80 37.18
C CYS A 73 -33.82 -2.96 35.77
N LEU A 74 -35.15 -3.05 35.65
CA LEU A 74 -35.83 -3.08 34.34
C LEU A 74 -35.65 -1.77 33.55
N ALA A 75 -35.64 -0.62 34.23
CA ALA A 75 -35.35 0.67 33.61
C ALA A 75 -33.88 0.79 33.15
N VAL A 76 -32.92 0.26 33.92
CA VAL A 76 -31.49 0.20 33.53
C VAL A 76 -31.28 -0.77 32.37
N VAL A 77 -31.92 -1.95 32.40
CA VAL A 77 -31.91 -2.89 31.27
C VAL A 77 -32.50 -2.23 30.05
N GLY A 78 -33.67 -1.58 30.15
CA GLY A 78 -34.27 -0.81 29.06
C GLY A 78 -33.39 0.33 28.54
N TRP A 79 -32.64 1.01 29.43
CA TRP A 79 -31.62 2.00 29.07
C TRP A 79 -30.50 1.39 28.23
N MET A 80 -29.98 0.23 28.65
CA MET A 80 -28.96 -0.49 27.90
C MET A 80 -29.52 -0.97 26.58
N THR A 81 -30.70 -1.59 26.51
CA THR A 81 -31.26 -2.06 25.25
C THR A 81 -31.57 -0.91 24.28
N ALA A 82 -32.10 0.22 24.76
CA ALA A 82 -32.47 1.36 23.90
C ALA A 82 -31.27 2.16 23.36
N ILE A 83 -30.09 2.08 23.99
CA ILE A 83 -28.86 2.71 23.50
C ILE A 83 -28.01 1.70 22.74
N VAL A 84 -27.86 0.50 23.29
CA VAL A 84 -27.03 -0.56 22.72
C VAL A 84 -27.67 -1.08 21.45
N VAL A 85 -28.98 -1.30 21.35
CA VAL A 85 -29.59 -1.82 20.10
C VAL A 85 -29.41 -0.86 18.92
N PRO A 86 -29.65 0.46 19.01
CA PRO A 86 -29.33 1.38 17.92
C PRO A 86 -27.82 1.47 17.63
N CYS A 87 -26.95 1.39 18.65
CA CYS A 87 -25.50 1.33 18.45
C CYS A 87 -25.03 -0.02 17.84
N LEU A 88 -25.78 -1.10 18.05
CA LEU A 88 -25.56 -2.43 17.48
C LEU A 88 -26.12 -2.55 16.06
N CYS A 89 -27.20 -1.82 15.75
CA CYS A 89 -27.71 -1.66 14.39
C CYS A 89 -26.76 -0.82 13.51
N TRP A 90 -25.80 -0.11 14.11
CA TRP A 90 -24.70 0.52 13.40
C TRP A 90 -23.56 -0.49 13.21
N GLU A 91 -23.64 -1.29 12.14
CA GLU A 91 -22.75 -2.44 11.90
C GLU A 91 -21.25 -2.07 11.94
N GLY A 92 -20.89 -0.87 11.49
CA GLY A 92 -19.51 -0.37 11.51
C GLY A 92 -18.97 -0.01 12.91
N LEU A 93 -19.82 0.42 13.85
CA LEU A 93 -19.41 0.88 15.19
C LEU A 93 -19.29 -0.30 16.13
N TYR A 94 -20.21 -1.27 16.03
CA TYR A 94 -20.10 -2.55 16.72
C TYR A 94 -18.83 -3.30 16.31
N ARG A 95 -18.59 -3.48 15.01
CA ARG A 95 -17.36 -4.13 14.50
C ARG A 95 -16.12 -3.39 14.99
N TRP A 96 -16.09 -2.06 14.90
CA TRP A 96 -14.98 -1.26 15.40
C TRP A 96 -14.76 -1.43 16.92
N ALA A 97 -15.80 -1.36 17.74
CA ALA A 97 -15.70 -1.48 19.20
C ALA A 97 -15.25 -2.89 19.61
N VAL A 98 -15.77 -3.92 18.96
CA VAL A 98 -15.35 -5.33 19.17
C VAL A 98 -13.87 -5.49 18.81
N VAL A 99 -13.40 -4.94 17.70
CA VAL A 99 -11.97 -4.96 17.33
C VAL A 99 -11.13 -4.26 18.38
N GLN A 100 -11.51 -3.05 18.81
CA GLN A 100 -10.75 -2.32 19.82
C GLN A 100 -10.69 -3.09 21.15
N ALA A 101 -11.79 -3.74 21.55
CA ALA A 101 -11.83 -4.58 22.73
C ALA A 101 -10.94 -5.83 22.59
N LEU A 102 -11.03 -6.55 21.46
CA LEU A 102 -10.20 -7.72 21.17
C LEU A 102 -8.71 -7.36 21.15
N MET A 103 -8.34 -6.27 20.49
CA MET A 103 -6.97 -5.80 20.46
C MET A 103 -6.48 -5.35 21.84
N LEU A 104 -7.32 -4.69 22.65
CA LEU A 104 -6.96 -4.33 24.03
C LEU A 104 -6.76 -5.58 24.89
N LEU A 105 -7.65 -6.56 24.81
CA LEU A 105 -7.53 -7.83 25.51
C LEU A 105 -6.26 -8.56 25.09
N MET A 106 -5.95 -8.60 23.79
CA MET A 106 -4.72 -9.16 23.25
C MET A 106 -3.48 -8.45 23.83
N ARG A 107 -3.46 -7.11 23.86
CA ARG A 107 -2.35 -6.34 24.45
C ARG A 107 -2.15 -6.67 25.92
N VAL A 108 -3.23 -6.65 26.70
CA VAL A 108 -3.21 -6.96 28.14
C VAL A 108 -2.73 -8.38 28.36
N PHE A 109 -3.15 -9.33 27.52
CA PHE A 109 -2.74 -10.72 27.59
C PHE A 109 -1.23 -10.89 27.35
N VAL A 110 -0.70 -10.39 26.23
CA VAL A 110 0.72 -10.51 25.89
C VAL A 110 1.60 -9.77 26.90
N ALA A 111 1.23 -8.53 27.24
CA ALA A 111 1.95 -7.75 28.25
C ALA A 111 1.92 -8.43 29.64
N GLY A 112 0.77 -9.00 30.01
CA GLY A 112 0.61 -9.74 31.26
C GLY A 112 1.53 -10.96 31.34
N LEU A 113 1.64 -11.73 30.25
CA LEU A 113 2.57 -12.86 30.16
C LEU A 113 4.04 -12.42 30.29
N TRP A 114 4.41 -11.31 29.65
CA TRP A 114 5.76 -10.73 29.77
C TRP A 114 6.08 -10.28 31.19
N ILE A 115 5.17 -9.55 31.84
CA ILE A 115 5.35 -9.07 33.22
C ILE A 115 5.47 -10.26 34.19
N ALA A 116 4.58 -11.26 34.07
CA ALA A 116 4.62 -12.46 34.90
C ALA A 116 5.95 -13.21 34.73
N THR A 117 6.42 -13.34 33.49
CA THR A 117 7.70 -13.98 33.17
C THR A 117 8.88 -13.20 33.76
N GLY A 118 8.94 -11.89 33.55
CA GLY A 118 10.01 -11.02 34.07
C GLY A 118 10.08 -11.05 35.59
N LEU A 119 8.95 -10.94 36.29
CA LEU A 119 8.87 -11.06 37.75
C LEU A 119 9.38 -12.42 38.23
N THR A 120 9.08 -13.49 37.50
CA THR A 120 9.55 -14.84 37.83
C THR A 120 11.06 -14.97 37.71
N LEU A 121 11.66 -14.46 36.63
CA LEU A 121 13.11 -14.46 36.44
C LEU A 121 13.81 -13.65 37.54
N VAL A 122 13.25 -12.51 37.94
CA VAL A 122 13.76 -11.71 39.06
C VAL A 122 13.69 -12.48 40.38
N LEU A 123 12.55 -13.14 40.67
CA LEU A 123 12.39 -13.95 41.88
C LEU A 123 13.36 -15.13 41.91
N ILE A 124 13.61 -15.79 40.78
CA ILE A 124 14.62 -16.85 40.64
C ILE A 124 16.02 -16.29 40.88
N GLY A 125 16.38 -15.16 40.26
CA GLY A 125 17.69 -14.53 40.44
C GLY A 125 17.96 -14.11 41.89
N LEU A 126 16.97 -13.50 42.55
CA LEU A 126 17.04 -13.15 43.97
C LEU A 126 17.17 -14.39 44.86
N THR A 127 16.51 -15.48 44.48
CA THR A 127 16.60 -16.76 45.17
C THR A 127 18.00 -17.35 45.08
N ILE A 128 18.58 -17.41 43.87
CA ILE A 128 19.94 -17.91 43.65
C ILE A 128 20.95 -17.06 44.43
N ARG A 129 20.82 -15.73 44.37
CA ARG A 129 21.74 -14.80 45.04
C ARG A 129 21.67 -14.88 46.57
N SER A 130 20.49 -15.12 47.14
CA SER A 130 20.30 -15.15 48.59
C SER A 130 20.59 -16.51 49.22
N GLY A 131 20.75 -17.57 48.43
CA GLY A 131 21.02 -18.94 48.89
C GLY A 131 19.96 -19.54 49.82
N ARG A 132 18.84 -18.82 50.04
CA ARG A 132 17.77 -19.19 50.96
C ARG A 132 16.44 -18.71 50.38
N LEU A 133 15.64 -19.67 49.92
CA LEU A 133 14.26 -19.41 49.55
C LEU A 133 13.48 -19.16 50.85
N ARG A 134 13.36 -17.89 51.25
CA ARG A 134 12.40 -17.51 52.30
C ARG A 134 11.01 -17.60 51.68
N TRP A 135 10.44 -18.80 51.70
CA TRP A 135 9.08 -19.10 51.28
C TRP A 135 8.09 -18.32 52.14
N ARG A 136 7.82 -17.06 51.79
CA ARG A 136 6.52 -16.48 52.17
C ARG A 136 5.44 -17.35 51.51
N PRO A 137 4.30 -17.61 52.16
CA PRO A 137 3.32 -18.62 51.69
C PRO A 137 2.82 -18.43 50.25
N TRP A 138 2.87 -17.20 49.74
CA TRP A 138 2.45 -16.85 48.38
C TRP A 138 3.53 -17.07 47.31
N VAL A 139 4.81 -17.16 47.68
CA VAL A 139 5.96 -17.27 46.76
C VAL A 139 5.93 -18.55 45.92
N PRO A 140 5.61 -19.76 46.44
CA PRO A 140 5.49 -20.95 45.60
C PRO A 140 4.36 -20.86 44.59
N SER A 141 3.23 -20.27 44.97
CA SER A 141 2.09 -20.08 44.07
C SER A 141 2.40 -19.05 42.98
N ALA A 142 3.10 -17.96 43.33
CA ALA A 142 3.56 -16.96 42.37
C ALA A 142 4.61 -17.53 41.40
N LEU A 143 5.56 -18.33 41.89
CA LEU A 143 6.57 -18.99 41.06
C LEU A 143 5.95 -20.03 40.12
N LYS A 144 4.96 -20.81 40.59
CA LYS A 144 4.20 -21.75 39.75
C LYS A 144 3.42 -21.02 38.67
N CYS A 145 2.68 -19.96 39.02
CA CYS A 145 1.95 -19.13 38.06
C CYS A 145 2.90 -18.55 37.01
N GLY A 146 3.99 -17.97 37.47
CA GLY A 146 5.03 -17.37 36.66
C GLY A 146 5.76 -18.32 35.72
N LEU A 147 6.11 -19.52 36.20
CA LEU A 147 6.74 -20.56 35.38
C LEU A 147 5.75 -21.12 34.34
N SER A 148 4.49 -21.30 34.72
CA SER A 148 3.42 -21.68 33.78
C SER A 148 3.20 -20.61 32.71
N SER A 149 3.22 -19.32 33.08
CA SER A 149 3.15 -18.20 32.13
C SER A 149 4.36 -18.16 31.20
N LEU A 150 5.57 -18.42 31.68
CA LEU A 150 6.78 -18.49 30.85
C LEU A 150 6.69 -19.65 29.86
N LEU A 151 6.28 -20.84 30.30
CA LEU A 151 6.10 -22.00 29.43
C LEU A 151 5.01 -21.76 28.37
N LEU A 152 3.88 -21.20 28.78
CA LEU A 152 2.79 -20.86 27.88
C LEU A 152 3.21 -19.79 26.87
N LEU A 153 3.87 -18.72 27.32
CA LEU A 153 4.38 -17.68 26.44
C LEU A 153 5.37 -18.27 25.44
N THR A 154 6.35 -19.04 25.90
CA THR A 154 7.35 -19.66 25.01
C THR A 154 6.68 -20.57 23.98
N ALA A 155 5.74 -21.41 24.41
CA ALA A 155 5.00 -22.29 23.50
C ALA A 155 4.18 -21.50 22.47
N LEU A 156 3.47 -20.45 22.89
CA LEU A 156 2.68 -19.62 21.99
C LEU A 156 3.53 -18.77 21.05
N GLU A 157 4.68 -18.26 21.49
CA GLU A 157 5.62 -17.53 20.65
C GLU A 157 6.25 -18.45 19.61
N CYS A 158 6.69 -19.66 20.01
CA CYS A 158 7.18 -20.66 19.08
C CYS A 158 6.10 -21.10 18.10
N ALA A 159 4.88 -21.37 18.58
CA ALA A 159 3.76 -21.71 17.72
C ALA A 159 3.42 -20.57 16.76
N ALA A 160 3.46 -19.32 17.21
CA ALA A 160 3.22 -18.17 16.35
C ALA A 160 4.29 -18.03 15.25
N VAL A 161 5.57 -18.30 15.56
CA VAL A 161 6.63 -18.35 14.55
C VAL A 161 6.39 -19.47 13.52
N LEU A 162 5.88 -20.63 13.95
CA LEU A 162 5.58 -21.76 13.07
C LEU A 162 4.29 -21.57 12.25
N LEU A 163 3.29 -20.88 12.82
CA LEU A 163 1.99 -20.62 12.21
C LEU A 163 1.96 -19.37 11.35
N GLN A 164 2.90 -18.43 11.57
CA GLN A 164 3.15 -17.37 10.61
C GLN A 164 3.59 -18.07 9.32
N PRO A 165 2.78 -18.03 8.24
CA PRO A 165 3.27 -18.50 6.97
C PRO A 165 4.57 -17.74 6.71
N PRO A 166 5.67 -18.41 6.29
CA PRO A 166 6.85 -17.68 5.92
C PRO A 166 6.39 -16.63 4.89
N PRO A 167 6.91 -15.39 4.91
CA PRO A 167 6.41 -14.27 4.10
C PRO A 167 6.33 -14.52 2.58
N THR A 168 6.85 -15.67 2.17
CA THR A 168 6.94 -16.20 0.84
C THR A 168 6.00 -17.39 0.54
N ALA A 169 5.30 -17.98 1.51
CA ALA A 169 4.48 -19.19 1.36
C ALA A 169 3.36 -19.04 0.32
N ASP A 170 2.91 -17.82 0.07
CA ASP A 170 1.80 -17.55 -0.84
C ASP A 170 2.21 -17.49 -2.32
N ILE A 171 3.47 -17.74 -2.64
CA ILE A 171 3.98 -17.76 -4.01
C ILE A 171 4.35 -19.19 -4.39
N THR A 172 3.61 -19.72 -5.34
CA THR A 172 3.91 -20.95 -6.08
C THR A 172 4.35 -20.57 -7.47
N PHE A 173 5.40 -21.23 -7.95
CA PHE A 173 5.88 -21.10 -9.32
C PHE A 173 5.50 -22.37 -10.09
N PRO A 174 5.36 -22.30 -11.42
CA PRO A 174 5.06 -23.47 -12.23
C PRO A 174 6.17 -24.54 -12.09
N GLU A 175 5.76 -25.79 -11.94
CA GLU A 175 6.67 -26.93 -11.81
C GLU A 175 6.89 -27.69 -13.13
N ASN A 176 5.88 -27.68 -14.02
CA ASN A 176 5.87 -28.45 -15.27
C ASN A 176 5.71 -27.51 -16.47
N LEU A 177 6.78 -26.81 -16.83
CA LEU A 177 6.83 -25.99 -18.04
C LEU A 177 7.31 -26.85 -19.21
N LEU A 178 6.60 -26.79 -20.34
CA LEU A 178 7.04 -27.44 -21.58
C LEU A 178 8.31 -26.73 -22.09
N PRO A 179 9.30 -27.45 -22.64
CA PRO A 179 10.41 -26.80 -23.34
C PRO A 179 9.86 -25.93 -24.48
N ALA A 180 10.54 -24.80 -24.74
CA ALA A 180 10.26 -23.96 -25.90
C ALA A 180 10.68 -24.67 -27.20
N ASP A 181 10.14 -24.24 -28.34
CA ASP A 181 10.58 -24.72 -29.65
C ASP A 181 12.00 -24.19 -29.94
N ASP A 182 12.84 -25.01 -30.60
CA ASP A 182 14.27 -24.71 -30.81
C ASP A 182 14.52 -23.38 -31.58
N ASP A 183 13.58 -22.93 -32.41
CA ASP A 183 13.70 -21.73 -33.25
C ASP A 183 13.07 -20.46 -32.63
N SER A 184 12.61 -20.54 -31.38
CA SER A 184 11.88 -19.46 -30.71
C SER A 184 12.51 -19.03 -29.40
N PHE A 185 12.52 -17.72 -29.16
CA PHE A 185 12.95 -17.12 -27.90
C PHE A 185 11.76 -16.55 -27.14
N HIS A 186 11.47 -17.12 -25.98
CA HIS A 186 10.32 -16.78 -25.15
C HIS A 186 10.69 -15.79 -24.04
N ILE A 187 10.01 -14.64 -24.04
CA ILE A 187 10.11 -13.60 -23.04
C ILE A 187 8.83 -13.62 -22.21
N ALA A 188 8.94 -13.89 -20.91
CA ALA A 188 7.83 -13.67 -19.98
C ALA A 188 8.03 -12.33 -19.26
N ALA A 189 7.07 -11.42 -19.35
CA ALA A 189 7.12 -10.16 -18.60
C ALA A 189 6.13 -10.19 -17.43
N VAL A 190 6.57 -9.78 -16.25
CA VAL A 190 5.74 -9.69 -15.04
C VAL A 190 5.92 -8.35 -14.35
N GLY A 191 4.81 -7.79 -13.87
CA GLY A 191 4.83 -6.49 -13.22
C GLY A 191 3.45 -5.84 -13.11
N GLY A 192 3.47 -4.56 -12.79
CA GLY A 192 2.28 -3.71 -12.73
C GLY A 192 1.90 -3.06 -14.07
N SER A 193 1.13 -1.97 -13.99
CA SER A 193 0.62 -1.21 -15.14
C SER A 193 1.71 -0.72 -16.10
N THR A 194 2.84 -0.22 -15.58
CA THR A 194 3.98 0.22 -16.41
C THR A 194 4.50 -0.89 -17.31
N MET A 195 4.61 -2.11 -16.77
CA MET A 195 5.10 -3.28 -17.52
C MET A 195 4.07 -3.81 -18.52
N LYS A 196 2.77 -3.63 -18.25
CA LYS A 196 1.70 -3.93 -19.21
C LYS A 196 1.73 -2.99 -20.44
N GLY A 197 2.47 -1.89 -20.38
CA GLY A 197 2.40 -0.82 -21.38
C GLY A 197 1.18 0.10 -21.19
N PHE A 198 0.61 0.18 -19.98
CA PHE A 198 -0.42 1.17 -19.67
C PHE A 198 0.18 2.60 -19.76
N PRO A 199 -0.51 3.58 -20.37
CA PRO A 199 -1.92 3.56 -20.82
C PRO A 199 -2.17 3.13 -22.27
N TYR A 200 -1.15 2.66 -22.99
CA TYR A 200 -1.24 2.27 -24.40
C TYR A 200 -1.59 0.78 -24.60
N ASP A 201 -2.07 0.06 -23.58
CA ASP A 201 -2.61 -1.32 -23.62
C ASP A 201 -1.90 -2.31 -24.56
N GLY A 202 -0.58 -2.48 -24.40
CA GLY A 202 0.20 -3.44 -25.19
C GLY A 202 0.46 -3.02 -26.65
N TRP A 203 0.01 -1.83 -27.07
CA TRP A 203 0.45 -1.24 -28.34
C TRP A 203 1.88 -0.70 -28.23
N PHE A 204 2.17 0.00 -27.13
CA PHE A 204 3.49 0.56 -26.85
C PHE A 204 3.78 0.48 -25.35
N GLY A 205 4.97 0.01 -25.00
CA GLY A 205 5.40 -0.13 -23.62
C GLY A 205 6.83 -0.62 -23.55
N PRO A 206 7.46 -0.60 -22.36
CA PRO A 206 8.85 -1.02 -22.21
C PRO A 206 9.12 -2.43 -22.76
N THR A 207 8.21 -3.37 -22.50
CA THR A 207 8.32 -4.77 -22.96
C THR A 207 8.06 -4.93 -24.44
N GLU A 208 7.09 -4.19 -24.98
CA GLU A 208 6.74 -4.22 -26.39
C GLU A 208 7.90 -3.64 -27.23
N VAL A 209 8.50 -2.55 -26.76
CA VAL A 209 9.71 -1.97 -27.37
C VAL A 209 10.87 -2.94 -27.27
N ALA A 210 11.12 -3.55 -26.10
CA ALA A 210 12.21 -4.51 -25.93
C ALA A 210 12.07 -5.70 -26.90
N ALA A 211 10.87 -6.27 -27.01
CA ALA A 211 10.59 -7.36 -27.95
C ALA A 211 10.78 -6.92 -29.41
N LEU A 212 10.40 -5.68 -29.75
CA LEU A 212 10.60 -5.14 -31.10
C LEU A 212 12.08 -4.97 -31.44
N GLN A 213 12.88 -4.47 -30.50
CA GLN A 213 14.34 -4.35 -30.66
C GLN A 213 14.98 -5.72 -30.84
N LEU A 214 14.60 -6.71 -30.02
CA LEU A 214 15.12 -8.07 -30.15
C LEU A 214 14.75 -8.71 -31.50
N ARG A 215 13.52 -8.50 -32.00
CA ARG A 215 13.12 -8.96 -33.35
C ARG A 215 13.95 -8.30 -34.45
N HIS A 216 14.35 -7.05 -34.25
CA HIS A 216 15.21 -6.35 -35.20
C HIS A 216 16.64 -6.89 -35.19
N GLN A 217 17.19 -7.16 -34.01
CA GLN A 217 18.54 -7.67 -33.83
C GLN A 217 18.69 -9.13 -34.26
N PHE A 218 17.65 -9.95 -34.06
CA PHE A 218 17.67 -11.39 -34.35
C PHE A 218 16.51 -11.79 -35.27
N PRO A 219 16.53 -11.39 -36.55
CA PRO A 219 15.43 -11.65 -37.48
C PRO A 219 15.20 -13.13 -37.78
N GLU A 220 16.25 -13.96 -37.63
CA GLU A 220 16.18 -15.41 -37.82
C GLU A 220 15.58 -16.15 -36.61
N CYS A 221 15.48 -15.48 -35.45
CA CYS A 221 14.92 -16.06 -34.23
C CYS A 221 13.50 -15.56 -33.98
N ARG A 222 12.55 -16.47 -33.76
CA ARG A 222 11.18 -16.08 -33.47
C ARG A 222 11.04 -15.57 -32.03
N ILE A 223 11.01 -14.25 -31.84
CA ILE A 223 10.79 -13.64 -30.53
C ILE A 223 9.30 -13.67 -30.13
N VAL A 224 8.99 -14.43 -29.08
CA VAL A 224 7.65 -14.58 -28.50
C VAL A 224 7.59 -13.81 -27.17
N LEU A 225 6.73 -12.80 -27.07
CA LEU A 225 6.49 -12.05 -25.85
C LEU A 225 5.19 -12.51 -25.20
N GLU A 226 5.28 -13.05 -23.99
CA GLU A 226 4.17 -13.35 -23.10
C GLU A 226 4.15 -12.28 -21.99
N ASN A 227 3.44 -11.17 -22.24
CA ASN A 227 3.29 -10.11 -21.24
C ASN A 227 2.17 -10.46 -20.25
N LEU A 228 2.56 -10.92 -19.06
CA LEU A 228 1.67 -11.31 -17.97
C LEU A 228 1.45 -10.17 -16.96
N ALA A 229 1.94 -8.97 -17.26
CA ALA A 229 1.79 -7.83 -16.38
C ALA A 229 0.35 -7.30 -16.39
N GLU A 230 -0.13 -6.89 -15.21
CA GLU A 230 -1.49 -6.40 -15.06
C GLU A 230 -1.56 -5.11 -14.25
N THR A 231 -2.58 -4.29 -14.54
CA THR A 231 -2.73 -2.99 -13.89
C THR A 231 -2.97 -3.17 -12.40
N GLY A 232 -2.20 -2.42 -11.60
CA GLY A 232 -2.38 -2.40 -10.16
C GLY A 232 -1.74 -3.56 -9.40
N LEU A 233 -1.11 -4.55 -10.03
CA LEU A 233 -0.49 -5.66 -9.29
C LEU A 233 0.73 -5.21 -8.45
N ASP A 234 0.85 -5.76 -7.23
CA ASP A 234 2.12 -5.81 -6.49
C ASP A 234 2.98 -7.01 -6.96
N LEU A 235 4.18 -7.14 -6.40
CA LEU A 235 5.08 -8.25 -6.75
C LEU A 235 4.46 -9.61 -6.44
N GLN A 236 3.70 -9.76 -5.35
CA GLN A 236 3.14 -11.06 -4.99
C GLN A 236 2.16 -11.55 -6.05
N LEU A 237 1.24 -10.69 -6.46
CA LEU A 237 0.26 -11.03 -7.49
C LEU A 237 0.93 -11.17 -8.86
N ALA A 238 1.85 -10.27 -9.22
CA ALA A 238 2.59 -10.36 -10.47
C ALA A 238 3.36 -11.69 -10.62
N LEU A 239 3.94 -12.21 -9.53
CA LEU A 239 4.62 -13.50 -9.56
C LEU A 239 3.66 -14.69 -9.66
N LYS A 240 2.41 -14.56 -9.20
CA LYS A 240 1.40 -15.62 -9.37
C LYS A 240 1.00 -15.79 -10.83
N GLU A 241 1.04 -14.72 -11.62
CA GLU A 241 0.72 -14.77 -13.06
C GLU A 241 1.65 -15.72 -13.82
N LEU A 242 2.88 -15.98 -13.34
CA LEU A 242 3.78 -16.98 -13.92
C LEU A 242 3.18 -18.39 -13.98
N ASN A 243 2.18 -18.72 -13.16
CA ASN A 243 1.51 -20.02 -13.23
C ASN A 243 0.63 -20.19 -14.49
N GLN A 244 0.43 -19.13 -15.26
CA GLN A 244 -0.27 -19.18 -16.55
C GLN A 244 0.65 -19.62 -17.70
N LEU A 245 1.97 -19.57 -17.49
CA LEU A 245 2.95 -20.01 -18.48
C LEU A 245 2.75 -21.49 -18.80
N LYS A 246 2.65 -21.78 -20.10
CA LYS A 246 2.62 -23.16 -20.61
C LYS A 246 4.01 -23.63 -21.03
N HIS A 247 4.76 -22.73 -21.66
CA HIS A 247 6.13 -22.96 -22.09
C HIS A 247 7.09 -22.31 -21.12
N LYS A 248 8.29 -22.90 -21.06
CA LYS A 248 9.39 -22.37 -20.29
C LYS A 248 9.93 -21.11 -20.98
N PRO A 249 9.95 -19.95 -20.31
CA PRO A 249 10.56 -18.76 -20.89
C PRO A 249 12.09 -18.87 -20.85
N ASP A 250 12.76 -18.29 -21.84
CA ASP A 250 14.21 -18.14 -21.85
C ASP A 250 14.65 -17.02 -20.90
N VAL A 251 13.84 -15.97 -20.84
CA VAL A 251 14.05 -14.82 -19.95
C VAL A 251 12.74 -14.35 -19.32
N ILE A 252 12.82 -14.00 -18.04
CA ILE A 252 11.77 -13.30 -17.31
C ILE A 252 12.20 -11.86 -17.09
N VAL A 253 11.39 -10.90 -17.51
CA VAL A 253 11.60 -9.47 -17.24
C VAL A 253 10.65 -9.03 -16.14
N VAL A 254 11.19 -8.48 -15.05
CA VAL A 254 10.41 -8.10 -13.86
C VAL A 254 10.49 -6.59 -13.64
N TYR A 255 9.35 -5.92 -13.54
CA TYR A 255 9.25 -4.51 -13.14
C TYR A 255 8.21 -4.40 -12.03
N SER A 256 8.64 -4.19 -10.78
CA SER A 256 7.72 -4.05 -9.64
C SER A 256 8.25 -3.13 -8.55
N GLY A 257 7.34 -2.44 -7.89
CA GLY A 257 7.64 -1.60 -6.72
C GLY A 257 6.60 -0.50 -6.43
N HIS A 258 5.87 -0.02 -7.45
CA HIS A 258 4.91 1.08 -7.28
C HIS A 258 3.72 0.70 -6.39
N ASN A 259 3.19 -0.51 -6.55
CA ASN A 259 1.95 -0.94 -5.90
C ASN A 259 2.16 -1.67 -4.57
N GLU A 260 3.40 -1.83 -4.10
CA GLU A 260 3.72 -2.59 -2.88
C GLU A 260 3.07 -1.99 -1.62
N PHE A 261 2.77 -0.69 -1.66
CA PHE A 261 2.07 -0.01 -0.58
C PHE A 261 0.56 -0.25 -0.60
N PHE A 262 -0.06 -0.31 -1.78
CA PHE A 262 -1.52 -0.41 -1.96
C PHE A 262 -2.10 -1.80 -1.80
N HIS A 263 -1.28 -2.84 -1.81
CA HIS A 263 -1.77 -4.20 -1.56
C HIS A 263 -1.83 -4.52 -0.08
N SER A 264 -2.79 -5.37 0.29
CA SER A 264 -3.07 -5.73 1.68
C SER A 264 -3.35 -4.52 2.59
N LEU A 265 -4.08 -3.49 2.10
CA LEU A 265 -4.44 -2.30 2.89
C LEU A 265 -5.14 -2.67 4.21
N GLU A 266 -5.75 -3.85 4.33
CA GLU A 266 -6.33 -4.32 5.58
C GLU A 266 -5.29 -4.43 6.70
N SER A 267 -4.07 -4.86 6.38
CA SER A 267 -2.93 -4.87 7.30
C SER A 267 -2.47 -3.47 7.72
N LEU A 268 -2.84 -2.42 6.98
CA LEU A 268 -2.57 -1.02 7.28
C LEU A 268 -3.78 -0.37 8.03
N GLY A 269 -5.02 -0.77 7.71
CA GLY A 269 -6.24 -0.10 8.18
C GLY A 269 -6.58 -0.27 9.65
N VAL A 270 -6.22 -1.38 10.31
CA VAL A 270 -6.40 -1.53 11.77
C VAL A 270 -5.57 -0.53 12.56
N LEU A 271 -4.44 -0.12 12.02
CA LEU A 271 -3.45 0.69 12.73
C LEU A 271 -3.75 2.18 12.65
N ARG A 272 -4.55 2.60 11.67
CA ARG A 272 -4.95 3.99 11.47
C ARG A 272 -5.73 4.58 12.65
N ARG A 273 -6.36 3.73 13.48
CA ARG A 273 -7.05 4.10 14.73
C ARG A 273 -6.47 3.40 15.97
N ALA A 274 -5.23 2.89 15.91
CA ALA A 274 -4.60 2.27 17.07
C ALA A 274 -4.41 3.33 18.17
N THR A 275 -5.24 3.23 19.20
CA THR A 275 -5.25 4.11 20.38
C THR A 275 -3.96 4.00 21.20
N TRP A 276 -3.16 2.94 21.00
CA TRP A 276 -2.01 2.59 21.84
C TRP A 276 -0.70 2.43 21.03
N LYS A 277 -0.39 3.37 20.12
CA LYS A 277 0.78 3.34 19.22
C LYS A 277 2.09 2.89 19.90
N ARG A 278 2.41 3.44 21.08
CA ARG A 278 3.64 3.10 21.85
C ARG A 278 3.63 1.68 22.40
N ALA A 279 2.48 1.21 22.87
CA ALA A 279 2.36 -0.16 23.36
C ALA A 279 2.51 -1.16 22.22
N ASP A 280 1.95 -0.86 21.05
CA ASP A 280 2.06 -1.71 19.86
C ASP A 280 3.50 -1.82 19.36
N GLN A 281 4.27 -0.72 19.37
CA GLN A 281 5.70 -0.75 19.05
C GLN A 281 6.50 -1.67 19.99
N TRP A 282 6.16 -1.68 21.28
CA TRP A 282 6.81 -2.53 22.27
C TRP A 282 6.38 -3.99 22.15
N LEU A 283 5.07 -4.24 21.95
CA LEU A 283 4.54 -5.59 21.80
C LEU A 283 4.89 -6.21 20.45
N ALA A 284 5.25 -5.41 19.45
CA ALA A 284 5.69 -5.89 18.15
C ALA A 284 6.94 -6.79 18.22
N TYR A 285 7.70 -6.82 19.32
CA TYR A 285 8.77 -7.81 19.51
C TYR A 285 8.23 -9.25 19.67
N SER A 286 6.96 -9.43 20.06
CA SER A 286 6.30 -10.74 20.17
C SER A 286 5.81 -11.24 18.79
N PRO A 287 6.34 -12.37 18.26
CA PRO A 287 5.72 -13.08 17.15
C PRO A 287 4.21 -13.33 17.32
N LEU A 288 3.77 -13.73 18.51
CA LEU A 288 2.37 -13.96 18.83
C LEU A 288 1.53 -12.70 18.65
N PHE A 289 2.00 -11.56 19.17
CA PHE A 289 1.33 -10.28 18.97
C PHE A 289 1.24 -9.93 17.49
N ARG A 290 2.34 -10.05 16.73
CA ARG A 290 2.33 -9.76 15.28
C ARG A 290 1.33 -10.64 14.52
N LEU A 291 1.32 -11.95 14.78
CA LEU A 291 0.38 -12.90 14.15
C LEU A 291 -1.08 -12.57 14.47
N LEU A 292 -1.40 -12.40 15.75
CA LEU A 292 -2.77 -12.11 16.17
C LEU A 292 -3.21 -10.72 15.68
N HIS A 293 -2.31 -9.75 15.69
CA HIS A 293 -2.56 -8.41 15.20
C HIS A 293 -2.89 -8.41 13.70
N GLU A 294 -2.10 -9.11 12.88
CA GLU A 294 -2.35 -9.24 11.44
C GLU A 294 -3.67 -9.96 11.14
N ARG A 295 -3.94 -11.08 11.81
CA ARG A 295 -5.18 -11.85 11.61
C ARG A 295 -6.41 -11.06 12.04
N THR A 296 -6.36 -10.42 13.20
CA THR A 296 -7.45 -9.53 13.63
C THR A 296 -7.62 -8.34 12.69
N ALA A 297 -6.56 -7.88 12.02
CA ALA A 297 -6.69 -6.87 11.00
C ALA A 297 -7.39 -7.34 9.73
N LEU A 298 -6.98 -8.49 9.19
CA LEU A 298 -7.59 -9.07 8.00
C LEU A 298 -9.07 -9.42 8.18
N PHE A 299 -9.48 -9.90 9.35
CA PHE A 299 -10.87 -10.33 9.60
C PHE A 299 -11.90 -9.20 9.70
N PHE A 300 -11.48 -7.99 10.08
CA PHE A 300 -12.43 -6.91 10.43
C PHE A 300 -12.30 -5.64 9.58
N VAL A 301 -11.29 -5.53 8.70
CA VAL A 301 -11.01 -4.33 7.90
C VAL A 301 -11.47 -4.43 6.45
N SER A 302 -12.14 -5.51 6.05
CA SER A 302 -12.60 -5.75 4.68
C SER A 302 -13.57 -4.69 4.08
N SER A 303 -13.85 -3.59 4.78
CA SER A 303 -14.76 -2.54 4.31
C SER A 303 -14.44 -1.13 4.87
N ILE A 304 -13.18 -0.80 5.17
CA ILE A 304 -12.86 0.58 5.57
C ILE A 304 -12.71 1.45 4.33
N ASP A 305 -13.71 2.30 4.07
CA ASP A 305 -13.54 3.48 3.24
C ASP A 305 -12.30 4.26 3.73
N VAL A 306 -11.32 4.41 2.86
CA VAL A 306 -10.14 5.22 3.14
C VAL A 306 -10.61 6.68 3.28
N VAL A 307 -10.92 7.11 4.52
CA VAL A 307 -11.27 8.50 4.79
C VAL A 307 -10.03 9.36 4.54
N PHE A 308 -9.88 10.00 3.40
CA PHE A 308 -8.68 10.78 3.12
C PHE A 308 -8.53 11.97 4.10
N PRO A 309 -7.29 12.35 4.47
CA PRO A 309 -7.09 13.52 5.31
C PRO A 309 -7.81 14.74 4.71
N GLN A 310 -8.46 15.55 5.54
CA GLN A 310 -9.04 16.83 5.10
C GLN A 310 -8.11 18.02 5.39
N GLY A 311 -6.92 17.78 5.97
CA GLY A 311 -5.88 18.76 6.33
C GLY A 311 -4.51 18.41 5.74
N LEU A 312 -3.57 19.37 5.75
CA LEU A 312 -2.26 19.25 5.09
C LEU A 312 -1.51 18.01 5.56
N CYS A 313 -1.69 17.71 6.84
CA CYS A 313 -1.20 16.50 7.48
C CYS A 313 -2.35 15.52 7.73
N GLY A 314 -2.07 14.26 7.45
CA GLY A 314 -2.90 13.12 7.83
C GLY A 314 -2.30 12.36 9.03
N ASN A 315 -2.85 11.18 9.26
CA ASN A 315 -2.30 10.22 10.22
C ASN A 315 -1.40 9.22 9.49
N LYS A 316 -0.33 8.78 10.15
CA LYS A 316 0.49 7.65 9.70
C LYS A 316 -0.40 6.43 9.44
N LEU A 317 -0.26 5.81 8.26
CA LEU A 317 -1.11 4.68 7.87
C LEU A 317 -0.73 3.38 8.60
N ALA A 318 0.56 3.14 8.83
CA ALA A 318 1.01 1.99 9.61
C ALA A 318 2.27 2.29 10.44
N PRO A 319 2.51 1.54 11.53
CA PRO A 319 3.75 1.61 12.30
C PRO A 319 4.94 1.13 11.46
N ASP A 320 6.14 1.59 11.83
CA ASP A 320 7.38 1.29 11.11
C ASP A 320 7.69 -0.21 11.00
N PHE A 321 7.33 -1.01 12.02
CA PHE A 321 7.58 -2.45 11.97
C PHE A 321 6.76 -3.16 10.89
N VAL A 322 5.55 -2.67 10.56
CA VAL A 322 4.71 -3.23 9.48
C VAL A 322 5.29 -2.85 8.12
N LEU A 323 5.75 -1.61 7.97
CA LEU A 323 6.39 -1.14 6.74
C LEU A 323 7.69 -1.91 6.47
N LYS A 324 8.49 -2.14 7.51
CA LYS A 324 9.71 -2.95 7.44
C LYS A 324 9.42 -4.40 7.06
N ASP A 325 8.45 -5.03 7.72
CA ASP A 325 8.05 -6.41 7.43
C ASP A 325 7.59 -6.57 5.97
N ARG A 326 6.81 -5.61 5.44
CA ARG A 326 6.45 -5.57 4.01
C ARG A 326 7.65 -5.50 3.08
N LEU A 327 8.60 -4.61 3.37
CA LEU A 327 9.83 -4.48 2.59
C LEU A 327 10.64 -5.79 2.61
N ASP A 328 10.74 -6.43 3.77
CA ASP A 328 11.41 -7.72 3.93
C ASP A 328 10.71 -8.81 3.09
N ARG A 329 9.37 -8.81 3.03
CA ARG A 329 8.62 -9.72 2.14
C ARG A 329 8.92 -9.46 0.67
N TYR A 330 8.88 -8.20 0.24
CA TYR A 330 9.20 -7.83 -1.14
C TYR A 330 10.58 -8.37 -1.55
N ARG A 331 11.61 -8.13 -0.71
CA ARG A 331 12.96 -8.65 -0.92
C ARG A 331 12.98 -10.17 -1.04
N LEU A 332 12.39 -10.88 -0.07
CA LEU A 332 12.37 -12.34 -0.04
C LEU A 332 11.62 -12.96 -1.23
N ARG A 333 10.61 -12.28 -1.76
CA ARG A 333 9.85 -12.73 -2.95
C ARG A 333 10.69 -12.62 -4.22
N LEU A 334 11.45 -11.53 -4.39
CA LEU A 334 12.43 -11.41 -5.48
C LEU A 334 13.50 -12.50 -5.39
N GLU A 335 14.10 -12.72 -4.21
CA GLU A 335 15.08 -13.78 -4.02
C GLU A 335 14.52 -15.18 -4.33
N ARG A 336 13.24 -15.41 -4.03
CA ARG A 336 12.57 -16.66 -4.39
C ARG A 336 12.40 -16.82 -5.89
N LEU A 337 11.96 -15.78 -6.59
CA LEU A 337 11.91 -15.78 -8.04
C LEU A 337 13.28 -16.10 -8.62
N PHE A 338 14.33 -15.37 -8.21
CA PHE A 338 15.67 -15.55 -8.75
C PHE A 338 16.21 -16.96 -8.50
N ARG A 339 16.00 -17.49 -7.28
CA ARG A 339 16.38 -18.86 -6.94
C ARG A 339 15.61 -19.91 -7.76
N TRP A 340 14.31 -19.71 -7.96
CA TRP A 340 13.50 -20.61 -8.77
C TRP A 340 13.92 -20.55 -10.24
N ALA A 341 14.13 -19.36 -10.80
CA ALA A 341 14.58 -19.17 -12.17
C ALA A 341 15.94 -19.82 -12.42
N GLN A 342 16.92 -19.61 -11.54
CA GLN A 342 18.25 -20.25 -11.64
C GLN A 342 18.19 -21.78 -11.61
N ARG A 343 17.35 -22.37 -10.72
CA ARG A 343 17.16 -23.84 -10.66
C ARG A 343 16.56 -24.42 -11.93
N ASN A 344 15.77 -23.62 -12.63
CA ASN A 344 15.15 -23.99 -13.89
C ASN A 344 15.95 -23.50 -15.09
N THR A 345 17.14 -22.91 -14.92
CA THR A 345 17.94 -22.34 -16.03
C THR A 345 17.14 -21.32 -16.85
N ILE A 346 16.35 -20.49 -16.18
CA ILE A 346 15.61 -19.36 -16.75
C ILE A 346 16.38 -18.09 -16.39
N ARG A 347 16.67 -17.24 -17.38
CA ARG A 347 17.34 -15.96 -17.13
C ARG A 347 16.34 -14.95 -16.58
N VAL A 348 16.83 -13.97 -15.84
CA VAL A 348 15.99 -12.91 -15.29
C VAL A 348 16.65 -11.56 -15.57
N VAL A 349 15.84 -10.56 -15.89
CA VAL A 349 16.22 -9.14 -15.92
C VAL A 349 15.32 -8.41 -14.94
N PHE A 350 15.91 -7.67 -14.00
CA PHE A 350 15.16 -6.89 -13.03
C PHE A 350 15.21 -5.41 -13.37
N CYS A 351 14.05 -4.79 -13.52
CA CYS A 351 13.90 -3.37 -13.80
C CYS A 351 13.58 -2.63 -12.49
N VAL A 352 14.42 -1.65 -12.15
CA VAL A 352 14.16 -0.77 -11.00
C VAL A 352 13.16 0.30 -11.45
N PRO A 353 12.01 0.43 -10.77
CA PRO A 353 10.97 1.35 -11.21
C PRO A 353 11.37 2.82 -11.10
N ALA A 354 11.02 3.60 -12.13
CA ALA A 354 11.15 5.05 -12.15
C ALA A 354 9.79 5.73 -12.00
N ALA A 355 9.77 6.93 -11.46
CA ALA A 355 8.56 7.71 -11.21
C ALA A 355 8.85 9.21 -11.30
N ASP A 356 7.79 9.99 -11.48
CA ASP A 356 7.86 11.45 -11.36
C ASP A 356 8.16 11.85 -9.91
N GLU A 357 9.26 12.57 -9.71
CA GLU A 357 9.68 13.11 -8.42
C GLU A 357 9.42 14.62 -8.29
N ALA A 358 9.38 15.34 -9.42
CA ALA A 358 9.47 16.80 -9.46
C ALA A 358 8.14 17.54 -9.69
N ASP A 359 7.15 16.89 -10.30
CA ASP A 359 5.85 17.48 -10.62
C ASP A 359 4.69 16.78 -9.89
N PHE A 360 4.82 15.49 -9.57
CA PHE A 360 3.76 14.78 -8.84
C PHE A 360 3.92 14.94 -7.31
N CYS A 361 3.01 15.68 -6.67
CA CYS A 361 3.09 15.94 -5.22
C CYS A 361 2.84 14.69 -4.37
N PRO A 362 3.38 14.63 -3.12
CA PRO A 362 3.03 13.60 -2.14
C PRO A 362 1.52 13.52 -1.86
N ASN A 363 1.04 12.33 -1.52
CA ASN A 363 -0.37 12.13 -1.18
C ASN A 363 -0.68 12.51 0.26
N VAL A 364 0.17 12.12 1.21
CA VAL A 364 -0.06 12.37 2.64
C VAL A 364 1.24 12.77 3.34
N SER A 365 1.24 13.93 3.98
CA SER A 365 2.26 14.33 4.96
C SER A 365 1.80 13.99 6.38
N VAL A 366 2.75 13.76 7.30
CA VAL A 366 2.44 13.50 8.72
C VAL A 366 3.34 14.38 9.58
N ALA A 367 2.75 15.13 10.51
CA ALA A 367 3.47 15.95 11.46
C ALA A 367 4.03 15.12 12.64
N SER A 368 4.94 15.71 13.43
CA SER A 368 5.57 15.02 14.57
C SER A 368 4.57 14.72 15.69
N SER A 369 3.50 15.50 15.71
CA SER A 369 2.47 15.53 16.74
C SER A 369 1.11 15.82 16.15
N ASP A 370 0.09 15.16 16.71
CA ASP A 370 -1.32 15.39 16.36
C ASP A 370 -1.90 16.62 17.13
N HIS A 371 -1.04 17.48 17.71
CA HIS A 371 -1.47 18.62 18.52
C HIS A 371 -2.15 19.71 17.66
N PRO A 372 -3.37 20.19 18.01
CA PRO A 372 -4.11 21.14 17.17
C PRO A 372 -3.36 22.44 16.85
N ALA A 373 -2.56 22.94 17.80
CA ALA A 373 -1.76 24.14 17.59
C ALA A 373 -0.71 23.97 16.48
N LEU A 374 -0.06 22.80 16.39
CA LEU A 374 0.89 22.50 15.32
C LEU A 374 0.16 22.39 13.98
N ALA A 375 -1.00 21.72 13.94
CA ALA A 375 -1.80 21.63 12.71
C ALA A 375 -2.22 23.01 12.18
N ALA A 376 -2.62 23.93 13.07
CA ALA A 376 -2.93 25.31 12.71
C ALA A 376 -1.69 26.08 12.22
N GLU A 377 -0.55 25.96 12.91
CA GLU A 377 0.72 26.54 12.47
C GLU A 377 1.11 26.05 11.07
N LEU A 378 1.08 24.74 10.83
CA LEU A 378 1.43 24.15 9.53
C LEU A 378 0.52 24.64 8.40
N THR A 379 -0.76 24.83 8.70
CA THR A 379 -1.72 25.39 7.73
C THR A 379 -1.37 26.84 7.39
N ASP A 380 -1.03 27.66 8.38
CA ASP A 380 -0.58 29.05 8.15
C ASP A 380 0.74 29.11 7.38
N GLN A 381 1.71 28.27 7.74
CA GLN A 381 2.98 28.15 7.02
C GLN A 381 2.76 27.76 5.55
N TRP A 382 1.84 26.84 5.29
CA TRP A 382 1.46 26.43 3.95
C TRP A 382 0.84 27.58 3.13
N THR A 383 -0.13 28.31 3.69
CA THR A 383 -0.74 29.47 3.02
C THR A 383 0.30 30.55 2.72
N GLY A 384 1.18 30.85 3.67
CA GLY A 384 2.27 31.82 3.48
C GLY A 384 3.26 31.37 2.40
N LEU A 385 3.60 30.09 2.36
CA LEU A 385 4.47 29.50 1.35
C LEU A 385 3.88 29.62 -0.05
N LEU A 386 2.62 29.21 -0.24
CA LEU A 386 1.92 29.34 -1.52
C LEU A 386 1.86 30.81 -1.98
N SER A 387 1.64 31.74 -1.06
CA SER A 387 1.62 33.18 -1.37
C SER A 387 2.98 33.68 -1.87
N LEU A 388 4.08 33.24 -1.25
CA LEU A 388 5.44 33.58 -1.70
C LEU A 388 5.75 32.98 -3.07
N GLN A 389 5.38 31.73 -3.30
CA GLN A 389 5.57 31.07 -4.59
C GLN A 389 4.77 31.75 -5.71
N ALA A 390 3.51 32.13 -5.45
CA ALA A 390 2.68 32.85 -6.40
C ALA A 390 3.25 34.24 -6.75
N ALA A 391 3.95 34.88 -5.80
CA ALA A 391 4.65 36.15 -6.02
C ALA A 391 6.04 36.00 -6.66
N GLY A 392 6.47 34.78 -7.02
CA GLY A 392 7.81 34.52 -7.59
C GLY A 392 8.96 34.65 -6.57
N ARG A 393 8.66 34.80 -5.28
CA ARG A 393 9.65 34.98 -4.20
C ARG A 393 10.19 33.63 -3.72
N HIS A 394 10.78 32.88 -4.66
CA HIS A 394 11.21 31.48 -4.44
C HIS A 394 12.32 31.34 -3.40
N SER A 395 13.21 32.33 -3.27
CA SER A 395 14.25 32.32 -2.24
C SER A 395 13.66 32.36 -0.83
N GLU A 396 12.69 33.25 -0.59
CA GLU A 396 12.04 33.40 0.72
C GLU A 396 11.12 32.22 1.02
N ALA A 397 10.45 31.68 -0.01
CA ALA A 397 9.69 30.43 0.10
C ALA A 397 10.59 29.27 0.53
N LEU A 398 11.80 29.16 -0.04
CA LEU A 398 12.77 28.13 0.31
C LEU A 398 13.30 28.29 1.74
N GLU A 399 13.58 29.52 2.19
CA GLU A 399 13.95 29.79 3.59
C GLU A 399 12.86 29.35 4.56
N LYS A 400 11.59 29.69 4.27
CA LYS A 400 10.45 29.21 5.05
C LYS A 400 10.36 27.68 5.11
N CYS A 401 10.59 26.99 3.99
CA CYS A 401 10.66 25.53 3.98
C CYS A 401 11.80 25.00 4.86
N ARG A 402 13.00 25.59 4.77
CA ARG A 402 14.18 25.19 5.56
C ARG A 402 13.93 25.35 7.07
N ASP A 403 13.38 26.49 7.49
CA ASP A 403 13.08 26.76 8.89
C ASP A 403 12.06 25.79 9.47
N LEU A 404 11.07 25.40 8.68
CA LEU A 404 10.08 24.42 9.12
C LEU A 404 10.66 23.00 9.15
N LEU A 405 11.36 22.58 8.09
CA LEU A 405 11.96 21.24 7.99
C LEU A 405 13.07 21.01 9.03
N ALA A 406 13.69 22.07 9.55
CA ALA A 406 14.60 21.96 10.70
C ALA A 406 13.91 21.46 11.98
N ARG A 407 12.60 21.69 12.13
CA ARG A 407 11.79 21.26 13.29
C ARG A 407 10.91 20.06 12.98
N GLU A 408 10.41 19.97 11.75
CA GLU A 408 9.47 18.97 11.27
C GLU A 408 10.01 18.29 9.99
N PRO A 409 11.14 17.56 10.07
CA PRO A 409 11.84 16.99 8.91
C PRO A 409 11.04 15.93 8.14
N GLN A 410 9.97 15.39 8.71
CA GLN A 410 9.14 14.34 8.11
C GLN A 410 7.99 14.86 7.23
N LEU A 411 7.89 16.18 7.03
CA LEU A 411 6.85 16.78 6.21
C LEU A 411 7.17 16.64 4.70
N ALA A 412 6.71 15.54 4.12
CA ALA A 412 6.88 15.22 2.70
C ALA A 412 6.52 16.40 1.76
N GLU A 413 5.41 17.07 2.03
CA GLU A 413 4.93 18.19 1.21
C GLU A 413 5.89 19.39 1.24
N PHE A 414 6.51 19.70 2.38
CA PHE A 414 7.47 20.81 2.47
C PHE A 414 8.81 20.46 1.83
N HIS A 415 9.21 19.19 1.84
CA HIS A 415 10.30 18.72 1.00
C HIS A 415 9.97 18.93 -0.48
N PHE A 416 8.78 18.54 -0.94
CA PHE A 416 8.36 18.75 -2.33
C PHE A 416 8.39 20.24 -2.72
N GLN A 417 7.86 21.13 -1.89
CA GLN A 417 7.88 22.56 -2.17
C GLN A 417 9.28 23.18 -2.12
N ALA A 418 10.16 22.73 -1.23
CA ALA A 418 11.56 23.15 -1.21
C ALA A 418 12.25 22.78 -2.54
N GLY A 419 12.02 21.55 -3.03
CA GLY A 419 12.50 21.10 -4.34
C GLY A 419 11.97 21.98 -5.47
N ARG A 420 10.68 22.31 -5.48
CA ARG A 420 10.09 23.23 -6.48
C ARG A 420 10.73 24.62 -6.43
N CYS A 421 10.96 25.17 -5.25
CA CYS A 421 11.62 26.47 -5.10
C CYS A 421 13.05 26.44 -5.64
N GLN A 422 13.83 25.40 -5.32
CA GLN A 422 15.19 25.24 -5.83
C GLN A 422 15.24 25.04 -7.34
N ARG A 423 14.31 24.25 -7.90
CA ARG A 423 14.17 24.11 -9.36
C ARG A 423 13.90 25.46 -10.02
N SER A 424 12.99 26.27 -9.46
CA SER A 424 12.71 27.64 -9.95
C SER A 424 13.89 28.60 -9.81
N LEU A 425 14.78 28.38 -8.84
CA LEU A 425 16.00 29.17 -8.65
C LEU A 425 17.17 28.70 -9.54
N GLY A 426 16.97 27.70 -10.39
CA GLY A 426 18.02 27.17 -11.27
C GLY A 426 18.97 26.20 -10.58
N GLU A 427 18.55 25.57 -9.47
CA GLU A 427 19.35 24.63 -8.68
C GLU A 427 18.78 23.19 -8.70
N PRO A 428 18.61 22.54 -9.87
CA PRO A 428 17.96 21.23 -9.95
C PRO A 428 18.71 20.11 -9.20
N GLY A 429 20.04 20.19 -9.12
CA GLY A 429 20.84 19.24 -8.35
C GLY A 429 20.52 19.27 -6.85
N ALA A 430 20.26 20.46 -6.29
CA ALA A 430 19.85 20.61 -4.90
C ALA A 430 18.37 20.21 -4.72
N ALA A 431 17.52 20.55 -5.69
CA ALA A 431 16.11 20.19 -5.72
C ALA A 431 15.88 18.67 -5.63
N ARG A 432 16.73 17.89 -6.31
CA ARG A 432 16.65 16.43 -6.35
C ARG A 432 16.62 15.80 -4.96
N ASN A 433 17.45 16.26 -4.03
CA ASN A 433 17.48 15.70 -2.67
C ASN A 433 16.14 15.91 -1.97
N HIS A 434 15.57 17.10 -2.10
CA HIS A 434 14.26 17.41 -1.54
C HIS A 434 13.13 16.61 -2.20
N PHE A 435 13.14 16.44 -3.52
CA PHE A 435 12.16 15.59 -4.20
C PHE A 435 12.25 14.12 -3.77
N ARG A 436 13.46 13.58 -3.61
CA ARG A 436 13.67 12.22 -3.11
C ARG A 436 13.09 12.04 -1.70
N GLU A 437 13.37 12.97 -0.79
CA GLU A 437 12.79 12.91 0.57
C GLU A 437 11.27 13.03 0.53
N ALA A 438 10.70 13.86 -0.36
CA ALA A 438 9.25 13.97 -0.52
C ALA A 438 8.59 12.64 -0.93
N VAL A 439 9.23 11.89 -1.83
CA VAL A 439 8.77 10.55 -2.23
C VAL A 439 8.90 9.55 -1.08
N ASN A 440 10.05 9.54 -0.39
CA ASN A 440 10.32 8.60 0.70
C ASN A 440 9.43 8.83 1.94
N LEU A 441 9.07 10.09 2.22
CA LEU A 441 8.28 10.46 3.38
C LEU A 441 6.76 10.41 3.13
N ASP A 442 6.32 10.28 1.87
CA ASP A 442 4.91 10.16 1.52
C ASP A 442 4.29 8.97 2.26
N GLN A 443 3.24 9.24 3.05
CA GLN A 443 2.60 8.22 3.87
C GLN A 443 1.50 7.47 3.13
N LEU A 444 1.26 7.79 1.86
CA LEU A 444 0.44 7.01 0.93
C LEU A 444 1.13 6.99 -0.44
N PRO A 445 2.33 6.39 -0.54
CA PRO A 445 3.12 6.46 -1.77
C PRO A 445 2.45 5.62 -2.86
N ILE A 446 2.22 6.25 -4.02
CA ILE A 446 1.90 5.54 -5.27
C ILE A 446 3.16 5.14 -6.05
N ARG A 447 4.31 5.63 -5.59
CA ARG A 447 5.62 5.46 -6.21
C ARG A 447 6.45 4.51 -5.37
N ALA A 448 7.33 3.75 -6.03
CA ALA A 448 8.32 2.97 -5.33
C ALA A 448 9.25 3.91 -4.56
N THR A 449 9.37 3.72 -3.25
CA THR A 449 10.34 4.48 -2.44
C THR A 449 11.75 3.97 -2.68
N GLU A 450 12.74 4.74 -2.23
CA GLU A 450 14.15 4.35 -2.31
C GLU A 450 14.43 3.00 -1.63
N ASP A 451 13.76 2.70 -0.52
CA ASP A 451 13.90 1.42 0.19
C ASP A 451 13.52 0.22 -0.68
N TYR A 452 12.37 0.26 -1.37
CA TYR A 452 11.94 -0.81 -2.27
C TYR A 452 12.90 -0.96 -3.47
N ARG A 453 13.33 0.17 -4.05
CA ARG A 453 14.27 0.17 -5.18
C ARG A 453 15.62 -0.42 -4.77
N ASN A 454 16.16 -0.03 -3.63
CA ASN A 454 17.42 -0.54 -3.10
C ASN A 454 17.33 -2.00 -2.67
N ALA A 455 16.19 -2.44 -2.11
CA ALA A 455 15.95 -3.84 -1.81
C ALA A 455 15.97 -4.69 -3.09
N GLY A 456 15.34 -4.19 -4.17
CA GLY A 456 15.38 -4.84 -5.48
C GLY A 456 16.79 -4.93 -6.07
N ARG A 457 17.53 -3.82 -6.10
CA ARG A 457 18.94 -3.79 -6.54
C ARG A 457 19.81 -4.76 -5.74
N SER A 458 19.68 -4.76 -4.42
CA SER A 458 20.48 -5.61 -3.53
C SER A 458 20.17 -7.08 -3.75
N ALA A 459 18.89 -7.44 -3.90
CA ALA A 459 18.48 -8.81 -4.21
C ALA A 459 19.00 -9.25 -5.58
N ALA A 460 18.91 -8.41 -6.60
CA ALA A 460 19.42 -8.71 -7.94
C ALA A 460 20.94 -8.92 -7.93
N ALA A 461 21.69 -8.01 -7.29
CA ALA A 461 23.15 -8.09 -7.17
C ALA A 461 23.60 -9.37 -6.45
N GLN A 462 22.91 -9.78 -5.39
CA GLN A 462 23.21 -11.01 -4.65
C GLN A 462 23.10 -12.27 -5.53
N PHE A 463 22.22 -12.26 -6.52
CA PHE A 463 21.98 -13.39 -7.43
C PHE A 463 22.65 -13.22 -8.79
N GLY A 464 23.41 -12.14 -9.01
CA GLY A 464 24.02 -11.83 -10.31
C GLY A 464 23.01 -11.55 -11.41
N ILE A 465 21.82 -11.04 -11.06
CA ILE A 465 20.76 -10.71 -11.99
C ILE A 465 21.04 -9.32 -12.61
N PRO A 466 21.06 -9.18 -13.94
CA PRO A 466 21.15 -7.88 -14.61
C PRO A 466 20.05 -6.92 -14.14
N VAL A 467 20.45 -5.66 -13.92
CA VAL A 467 19.56 -4.60 -13.47
C VAL A 467 19.41 -3.55 -14.55
N VAL A 468 18.17 -3.31 -14.98
CA VAL A 468 17.79 -2.15 -15.80
C VAL A 468 17.38 -1.04 -14.84
N ASP A 469 18.23 -0.03 -14.72
CA ASP A 469 17.96 1.12 -13.86
C ASP A 469 17.16 2.18 -14.60
N SER A 470 15.83 2.06 -14.59
CA SER A 470 14.96 3.01 -15.28
C SER A 470 15.13 4.45 -14.76
N GLU A 471 15.50 4.66 -13.50
CA GLU A 471 15.74 6.01 -13.00
C GLU A 471 16.94 6.66 -13.65
N THR A 472 18.06 5.92 -13.71
CA THR A 472 19.30 6.42 -14.31
C THR A 472 19.10 6.65 -15.80
N ILE A 473 18.51 5.69 -16.52
CA ILE A 473 18.20 5.79 -17.96
C ILE A 473 17.41 7.06 -18.26
N LEU A 474 16.33 7.31 -17.54
CA LEU A 474 15.48 8.48 -17.79
C LEU A 474 16.18 9.78 -17.35
N ARG A 475 16.92 9.75 -16.24
CA ARG A 475 17.59 10.94 -15.72
C ARG A 475 18.71 11.42 -16.64
N ASP A 476 19.46 10.51 -17.24
CA ASP A 476 20.50 10.82 -18.22
C ASP A 476 19.92 11.42 -19.51
N ASN A 477 18.62 11.21 -19.74
CA ASN A 477 17.85 11.79 -20.84
C ASN A 477 16.93 12.94 -20.39
N SER A 478 17.18 13.52 -19.20
CA SER A 478 16.42 14.66 -18.68
C SER A 478 17.15 15.98 -18.91
N PRO A 479 16.47 17.04 -19.40
CA PRO A 479 17.09 18.35 -19.61
C PRO A 479 17.70 18.98 -18.34
N ASP A 480 17.09 18.74 -17.18
CA ASP A 480 17.51 19.29 -15.88
C ASP A 480 18.00 18.21 -14.90
N GLY A 481 18.14 16.95 -15.35
CA GLY A 481 18.53 15.83 -14.51
C GLY A 481 17.48 15.43 -13.46
N LEU A 482 16.22 15.87 -13.60
CA LEU A 482 15.10 15.50 -12.74
C LEU A 482 14.11 14.58 -13.46
N LEU A 483 13.50 13.66 -12.71
CA LEU A 483 12.37 12.87 -13.20
C LEU A 483 11.07 13.65 -13.01
N SER A 484 10.34 13.86 -14.10
CA SER A 484 9.32 14.91 -14.20
C SER A 484 8.27 14.55 -15.23
N LYS A 485 7.30 15.44 -15.44
CA LYS A 485 6.29 15.34 -16.50
C LYS A 485 6.87 15.31 -17.92
N HIS A 486 8.18 15.52 -18.07
CA HIS A 486 8.88 15.25 -19.33
C HIS A 486 8.85 13.75 -19.68
N HIS A 487 8.88 12.89 -18.66
CA HIS A 487 8.98 11.43 -18.81
C HIS A 487 7.66 10.71 -18.50
N PHE A 488 6.80 11.29 -17.68
CA PHE A 488 5.59 10.64 -17.20
C PHE A 488 4.31 11.42 -17.57
N LEU A 489 3.21 10.68 -17.71
CA LEU A 489 1.86 11.23 -17.90
C LEU A 489 1.18 11.52 -16.56
N ASP A 490 1.57 10.80 -15.51
CA ASP A 490 1.19 11.00 -14.12
C ASP A 490 2.40 10.71 -13.19
N GLY A 491 2.16 10.21 -11.97
CA GLY A 491 3.23 9.91 -11.04
C GLY A 491 4.12 8.71 -11.41
N VAL A 492 3.66 7.80 -12.28
CA VAL A 492 4.34 6.50 -12.54
C VAL A 492 4.26 6.00 -13.99
N HIS A 493 3.27 6.43 -14.76
CA HIS A 493 3.04 5.92 -16.11
C HIS A 493 3.90 6.68 -17.13
N PRO A 494 4.83 6.01 -17.82
CA PRO A 494 5.75 6.66 -18.73
C PRO A 494 5.04 7.14 -19.99
N LYS A 495 5.55 8.23 -20.53
CA LYS A 495 5.32 8.69 -21.90
C LYS A 495 5.94 7.71 -22.90
N LEU A 496 5.53 7.79 -24.17
CA LEU A 496 6.08 6.97 -25.26
C LEU A 496 7.61 7.00 -25.29
N GLN A 497 8.22 8.19 -25.24
CA GLN A 497 9.68 8.34 -25.25
C GLN A 497 10.34 7.65 -24.04
N ALA A 498 9.76 7.79 -22.86
CA ALA A 498 10.29 7.16 -21.65
C ALA A 498 10.14 5.63 -21.69
N ALA A 499 9.00 5.13 -22.19
CA ALA A 499 8.79 3.70 -22.42
C ALA A 499 9.79 3.13 -23.43
N TYR A 500 10.10 3.88 -24.50
CA TYR A 500 11.12 3.54 -25.47
C TYR A 500 12.51 3.40 -24.85
N LEU A 501 12.94 4.39 -24.07
CA LEU A 501 14.25 4.38 -23.41
C LEU A 501 14.39 3.20 -22.43
N ILE A 502 13.35 2.93 -21.64
CA ILE A 502 13.35 1.77 -20.73
C ILE A 502 13.38 0.47 -21.53
N GLY A 503 12.60 0.37 -22.62
CA GLY A 503 12.56 -0.82 -23.46
C GLY A 503 13.88 -1.14 -24.15
N ASN A 504 14.62 -0.13 -24.59
CA ASN A 504 15.99 -0.30 -25.10
C ASN A 504 16.91 -0.87 -24.02
N GLY A 505 16.87 -0.31 -22.81
CA GLY A 505 17.65 -0.83 -21.68
C GLY A 505 17.30 -2.28 -21.33
N ILE A 506 16.03 -2.68 -21.45
CA ILE A 506 15.59 -4.08 -21.31
C ILE A 506 16.18 -4.95 -22.43
N ALA A 507 16.07 -4.54 -23.69
CA ALA A 507 16.62 -5.30 -24.82
C ALA A 507 18.13 -5.51 -24.68
N GLU A 508 18.88 -4.46 -24.37
CA GLU A 508 20.33 -4.52 -24.13
C GLU A 508 20.66 -5.45 -22.96
N ALA A 509 19.92 -5.36 -21.85
CA ALA A 509 20.11 -6.24 -20.71
C ALA A 509 19.83 -7.71 -21.08
N VAL A 510 18.78 -7.99 -21.84
CA VAL A 510 18.48 -9.35 -22.34
C VAL A 510 19.63 -9.86 -23.22
N ILE A 511 20.12 -9.06 -24.17
CA ILE A 511 21.23 -9.45 -25.05
C ILE A 511 22.50 -9.74 -24.25
N SER A 512 22.81 -8.90 -23.25
CA SER A 512 23.99 -9.07 -22.39
C SER A 512 24.00 -10.39 -21.61
N THR A 513 22.83 -11.02 -21.42
CA THR A 513 22.72 -12.34 -20.78
C THR A 513 23.11 -13.51 -21.71
N GLY A 514 23.33 -13.22 -22.99
CA GLY A 514 23.65 -14.19 -24.04
C GLY A 514 22.44 -14.75 -24.75
N CYS A 515 21.42 -13.95 -25.00
CA CYS A 515 20.15 -14.39 -25.55
C CYS A 515 19.73 -13.55 -26.76
N PRO A 516 19.10 -14.14 -27.80
CA PRO A 516 18.60 -15.53 -27.91
C PRO A 516 19.64 -16.67 -27.98
N GLU A 517 20.73 -16.54 -28.73
CA GLU A 517 21.74 -17.61 -28.93
C GLU A 517 23.14 -17.13 -28.55
N ASP A 518 23.62 -17.43 -27.33
CA ASP A 518 24.95 -17.05 -26.81
C ASP A 518 25.45 -15.67 -27.28
N ALA A 519 24.51 -14.72 -27.40
CA ALA A 519 24.72 -13.42 -28.03
C ALA A 519 25.55 -12.46 -27.18
N ARG A 520 26.28 -12.98 -26.18
CA ARG A 520 27.12 -12.19 -25.25
C ARG A 520 28.21 -11.44 -26.00
N ASP A 521 28.75 -12.08 -27.03
CA ASP A 521 29.80 -11.54 -27.88
C ASP A 521 29.26 -11.03 -29.23
N ALA A 522 27.93 -11.08 -29.44
CA ALA A 522 27.32 -10.52 -30.62
C ALA A 522 27.50 -9.00 -30.60
N VAL A 523 28.00 -8.45 -31.70
CA VAL A 523 28.00 -7.00 -31.89
C VAL A 523 26.55 -6.58 -32.02
N ILE A 524 26.02 -5.89 -31.00
CA ILE A 524 24.69 -5.28 -31.05
C ILE A 524 24.68 -4.34 -32.25
N GLY A 525 23.86 -4.67 -33.25
CA GLY A 525 23.61 -3.80 -34.39
C GLY A 525 22.90 -2.52 -33.95
N GLU A 526 22.70 -1.59 -34.87
CA GLU A 526 21.95 -0.37 -34.56
C GLU A 526 20.52 -0.73 -34.08
N LEU A 527 20.12 -0.18 -32.93
CA LEU A 527 18.74 -0.32 -32.45
C LEU A 527 17.81 0.54 -33.31
N LEU A 528 16.55 0.13 -33.42
CA LEU A 528 15.53 0.95 -34.06
C LEU A 528 15.42 2.29 -33.32
N THR A 529 15.32 3.36 -34.10
CA THR A 529 15.04 4.71 -33.58
C THR A 529 13.62 4.79 -33.00
N PHE A 530 13.37 5.81 -32.18
CA PHE A 530 12.06 6.03 -31.58
C PHE A 530 10.93 6.10 -32.63
N ASP A 531 11.13 6.86 -33.71
CA ASP A 531 10.15 7.02 -34.79
C ASP A 531 9.89 5.71 -35.54
N GLU A 532 10.92 4.88 -35.73
CA GLU A 532 10.78 3.56 -36.35
C GLU A 532 9.99 2.60 -35.46
N CYS A 533 10.21 2.64 -34.14
CA CYS A 533 9.41 1.87 -33.18
C CYS A 533 7.93 2.27 -33.23
N LEU A 534 7.64 3.58 -33.20
CA LEU A 534 6.28 4.09 -33.28
C LEU A 534 5.58 3.65 -34.57
N LYS A 535 6.26 3.74 -35.72
CA LYS A 535 5.73 3.29 -37.02
C LYS A 535 5.48 1.79 -37.05
N LYS A 536 6.43 0.98 -36.58
CA LYS A 536 6.31 -0.48 -36.57
C LYS A 536 5.21 -0.99 -35.63
N GLN A 537 4.90 -0.26 -34.56
CA GLN A 537 3.81 -0.57 -33.63
C GLN A 537 2.49 0.14 -33.97
N ASN A 538 2.45 0.85 -35.09
CA ASN A 538 1.27 1.57 -35.60
C ASN A 538 0.63 2.48 -34.54
N ILE A 539 1.45 3.29 -33.87
CA ILE A 539 0.95 4.25 -32.88
C ILE A 539 0.31 5.43 -33.62
N THR A 540 -0.98 5.63 -33.39
CA THR A 540 -1.79 6.67 -34.04
C THR A 540 -2.33 7.71 -33.05
N ALA A 541 -2.93 8.77 -33.57
CA ALA A 541 -3.65 9.76 -32.77
C ALA A 541 -4.78 9.14 -31.94
N GLU A 542 -5.45 8.10 -32.44
CA GLU A 542 -6.49 7.38 -31.69
C GLU A 542 -5.92 6.62 -30.49
N VAL A 543 -4.74 6.01 -30.63
CA VAL A 543 -4.04 5.33 -29.53
C VAL A 543 -3.69 6.34 -28.44
N LEU A 544 -3.15 7.50 -28.81
CA LEU A 544 -2.87 8.60 -27.88
C LEU A 544 -4.14 9.13 -27.20
N ALA A 545 -5.22 9.34 -27.96
CA ALA A 545 -6.49 9.80 -27.41
C ALA A 545 -7.05 8.82 -26.37
N ALA A 546 -7.01 7.51 -26.66
CA ALA A 546 -7.43 6.47 -25.73
C ALA A 546 -6.55 6.42 -24.47
N ALA A 547 -5.24 6.56 -24.64
CA ALA A 547 -4.29 6.62 -23.54
C ALA A 547 -4.58 7.81 -22.59
N TYR A 548 -4.77 9.01 -23.14
CA TYR A 548 -5.08 10.21 -22.35
C TYR A 548 -6.42 10.13 -21.63
N GLY A 549 -7.44 9.52 -22.26
CA GLY A 549 -8.70 9.25 -21.59
C GLY A 549 -8.54 8.38 -20.33
N LYS A 550 -7.66 7.36 -20.37
CA LYS A 550 -7.37 6.52 -19.20
C LYS A 550 -6.58 7.27 -18.13
N ILE A 551 -5.58 8.06 -18.53
CA ILE A 551 -4.80 8.88 -17.58
C ILE A 551 -5.70 9.90 -16.88
N ALA A 552 -6.66 10.49 -17.58
CA ALA A 552 -7.64 11.38 -16.96
C ALA A 552 -8.40 10.66 -15.82
N LEU A 553 -8.87 9.43 -16.05
CA LEU A 553 -9.54 8.62 -15.03
C LEU A 553 -8.61 8.27 -13.86
N VAL A 554 -7.35 7.96 -14.12
CA VAL A 554 -6.35 7.71 -13.06
C VAL A 554 -6.14 8.96 -12.21
N LEU A 555 -6.00 10.13 -12.82
CA LEU A 555 -5.82 11.39 -12.11
C LEU A 555 -7.06 11.80 -11.32
N GLU A 556 -8.28 11.53 -11.83
CA GLU A 556 -9.52 11.68 -11.07
C GLU A 556 -9.50 10.80 -9.81
N GLN A 557 -9.07 9.54 -9.92
CA GLN A 557 -8.92 8.67 -8.75
C GLN A 557 -7.86 9.21 -7.78
N TYR A 558 -6.70 9.63 -8.28
CA TYR A 558 -5.62 10.19 -7.47
C TYR A 558 -6.01 11.53 -6.81
N SER A 559 -6.91 12.32 -7.40
CA SER A 559 -7.44 13.55 -6.79
C SER A 559 -8.20 13.29 -5.47
N LYS A 560 -8.74 12.07 -5.31
CA LYS A 560 -9.40 11.65 -4.07
C LYS A 560 -8.40 11.39 -2.97
N LEU A 561 -7.17 10.99 -3.31
CA LEU A 561 -6.10 10.61 -2.37
C LEU A 561 -5.46 11.80 -1.64
N CYS A 562 -5.43 12.98 -2.27
CA CYS A 562 -4.77 14.17 -1.73
C CYS A 562 -5.75 15.36 -1.69
N SER A 563 -6.17 15.79 -0.50
CA SER A 563 -7.15 16.88 -0.38
C SER A 563 -6.57 18.27 -0.65
N HIS A 564 -5.27 18.50 -0.40
CA HIS A 564 -4.63 19.83 -0.51
C HIS A 564 -4.21 20.18 -1.93
N HIS A 565 -4.03 19.16 -2.77
CA HIS A 565 -3.74 19.28 -4.20
C HIS A 565 -4.87 18.74 -5.09
N ARG A 566 -6.06 18.56 -4.52
CA ARG A 566 -7.21 18.02 -5.25
C ARG A 566 -7.50 18.83 -6.52
N SER A 567 -7.45 20.15 -6.43
CA SER A 567 -7.71 21.04 -7.58
C SER A 567 -6.72 20.78 -8.72
N GLY A 568 -5.41 20.75 -8.44
CA GLY A 568 -4.37 20.52 -9.45
C GLY A 568 -4.56 19.20 -10.20
N ARG A 569 -4.79 18.09 -9.49
CA ARG A 569 -5.01 16.78 -10.13
C ARG A 569 -6.33 16.72 -10.92
N THR A 570 -7.35 17.43 -10.46
CA THR A 570 -8.64 17.53 -11.18
C THR A 570 -8.49 18.38 -12.44
N GLU A 571 -7.70 19.45 -12.39
CA GLU A 571 -7.35 20.28 -13.55
C GLU A 571 -6.53 19.48 -14.57
N ASP A 572 -5.54 18.70 -14.12
CA ASP A 572 -4.76 17.83 -14.99
C ASP A 572 -5.65 16.75 -15.63
N ALA A 573 -6.56 16.13 -14.87
CA ALA A 573 -7.52 15.19 -15.41
C ALA A 573 -8.43 15.82 -16.48
N ALA A 574 -8.98 17.00 -16.19
CA ALA A 574 -9.80 17.74 -17.15
C ALA A 574 -9.01 18.10 -18.41
N ARG A 575 -7.74 18.48 -18.27
CA ARG A 575 -6.84 18.71 -19.40
C ARG A 575 -6.66 17.45 -20.24
N PHE A 576 -6.40 16.29 -19.64
CA PHE A 576 -6.25 15.04 -20.40
C PHE A 576 -7.54 14.59 -21.09
N HIS A 577 -8.71 14.77 -20.46
CA HIS A 577 -10.01 14.57 -21.13
C HIS A 577 -10.15 15.47 -22.37
N GLN A 578 -9.79 16.74 -22.24
CA GLN A 578 -9.85 17.69 -23.35
C GLN A 578 -8.89 17.29 -24.48
N LEU A 579 -7.64 16.95 -24.17
CA LEU A 579 -6.65 16.49 -25.15
C LEU A 579 -7.13 15.21 -25.86
N ALA A 580 -7.69 14.26 -25.13
CA ALA A 580 -8.26 13.03 -25.69
C ALA A 580 -9.41 13.33 -26.67
N ALA A 581 -10.33 14.23 -26.30
CA ALA A 581 -11.45 14.62 -27.15
C ALA A 581 -10.97 15.39 -28.40
N ASP A 582 -10.00 16.28 -28.26
CA ASP A 582 -9.47 17.07 -29.36
C ASP A 582 -8.68 16.23 -30.36
N LEU A 583 -7.88 15.26 -29.89
CA LEU A 583 -7.21 14.28 -30.77
C LEU A 583 -8.24 13.41 -31.50
N LYS A 584 -9.24 12.89 -30.78
CA LYS A 584 -10.29 12.03 -31.35
C LYS A 584 -11.14 12.75 -32.41
N THR A 585 -11.33 14.06 -32.27
CA THR A 585 -12.08 14.88 -33.23
C THR A 585 -11.20 15.48 -34.32
N GLY A 586 -9.89 15.28 -34.27
CA GLY A 586 -8.92 15.88 -35.19
C GLY A 586 -8.78 17.40 -35.04
N ARG A 587 -9.23 17.98 -33.92
CA ARG A 587 -9.06 19.41 -33.63
C ARG A 587 -7.59 19.77 -33.40
N ILE A 588 -6.83 18.82 -32.86
CA ILE A 588 -5.38 18.92 -32.69
C ILE A 588 -4.71 17.67 -33.24
N ARG A 589 -3.45 17.80 -33.61
CA ARG A 589 -2.57 16.70 -34.03
C ARG A 589 -1.62 16.29 -32.91
N PRO A 590 -1.09 15.06 -32.92
CA PRO A 590 0.02 14.67 -32.06
C PRO A 590 1.17 15.67 -32.13
N GLY A 591 1.73 16.06 -30.97
CA GLY A 591 2.75 17.10 -30.83
C GLY A 591 2.20 18.51 -30.58
N GLU A 592 0.91 18.77 -30.79
CA GLU A 592 0.28 20.05 -30.49
C GLU A 592 -0.21 20.10 -29.03
N ASN A 593 -0.32 21.30 -28.45
CA ASN A 593 -0.84 21.55 -27.09
C ASN A 593 -0.18 20.72 -25.97
N GLY A 594 1.08 20.30 -26.19
CA GLY A 594 1.85 19.48 -25.26
C GLY A 594 1.43 18.01 -25.23
N THR A 595 0.73 17.53 -26.26
CA THR A 595 0.60 16.10 -26.55
C THR A 595 1.93 15.50 -27.01
N GLU A 596 2.06 14.19 -26.93
CA GLU A 596 3.22 13.47 -27.45
C GLU A 596 3.25 13.53 -28.98
N SER A 597 4.44 13.73 -29.53
CA SER A 597 4.66 13.77 -30.98
C SER A 597 4.70 12.36 -31.56
N LEU A 598 4.13 12.21 -32.76
CA LEU A 598 4.27 11.02 -33.59
C LEU A 598 4.94 11.42 -34.90
N PRO A 599 5.71 10.54 -35.54
CA PRO A 599 6.29 10.83 -36.85
C PRO A 599 5.17 10.99 -37.89
N ASP A 600 5.41 11.82 -38.91
CA ASP A 600 4.45 12.06 -39.99
C ASP A 600 3.97 10.72 -40.61
N GLU A 601 2.65 10.52 -40.67
CA GLU A 601 2.01 9.25 -41.09
C GLU A 601 2.45 8.79 -42.49
N PRO A 602 2.71 7.50 -42.70
CA PRO A 602 2.38 6.85 -43.95
C PRO A 602 0.92 6.39 -43.93
N LEU A 603 0.15 6.81 -44.94
CA LEU A 603 -1.21 6.39 -45.26
C LEU A 603 -1.36 4.86 -45.32
N VAL A 604 -1.71 4.16 -44.24
CA VAL A 604 -2.25 2.78 -44.33
C VAL A 604 -3.33 2.55 -43.26
N HIS A 605 -4.46 2.01 -43.72
CA HIS A 605 -5.72 1.84 -42.98
C HIS A 605 -5.62 0.98 -41.70
N PRO A 606 -6.46 1.25 -40.68
CA PRO A 606 -6.41 0.57 -39.39
C PRO A 606 -7.38 -0.61 -39.36
N HIS A 607 -6.98 -1.80 -39.84
CA HIS A 607 -7.67 -3.04 -39.48
C HIS A 607 -6.69 -4.22 -39.50
N GLU A 608 -5.98 -4.40 -38.39
CA GLU A 608 -5.65 -5.69 -37.77
C GLU A 608 -4.79 -5.41 -36.52
N LYS A 609 -5.27 -5.83 -35.34
CA LYS A 609 -4.43 -5.95 -34.16
C LYS A 609 -3.41 -7.08 -34.42
N PRO A 610 -2.12 -6.94 -34.08
CA PRO A 610 -1.19 -8.06 -34.13
C PRO A 610 -1.58 -9.18 -33.16
#